data_AF-A0A800G9D6-F1
#
_entry.id   AF-A0A800G9D6-F1
#
_cell.length_a   1.000
_cell.length_b   1.000
_cell.length_c   1.000
_cell.angle_alpha   90.00
_cell.angle_beta   90.00
_cell.angle_gamma   90.00
#
_symmetry.space_group_name_H-M   'P 1'
#
loop_
_entity.id
_entity.type
_entity.pdbx_description
1 polymer ?
#
loop_
_entity_poly.entity_id
_entity_poly.type
_entity_poly.pdbx_seq_one_letter_code
_entity_poly.pdbx_strand_id
1 'polypeptide(L)'
;MGPVGHTVISTVVGASVWGVTGSPLAGVVAGGVGVMVDVDHLVDLYQSWIRRKTHLVIVPFHGWEYSIVGLLILCFAFYHPVFLAAIVGHLSHVTTDHFHNRLTPLGYFVLYRAWVRFDATRIAPGRNSAYFHHNLTSFFPFRGLWEPWYLRKVEPWFISREHNTSENAITESKK
;
A
#
# COMPACT_ATOMS: atom_id res chain seq x y z
N MET A 1 -0.94 -0.79 8.26
CA MET A 1 -0.41 0.41 8.97
C MET A 1 -0.65 1.61 8.05
N GLY A 2 -0.44 2.85 8.48
CA GLY A 2 -0.56 4.03 7.60
C GLY A 2 0.80 4.52 7.08
N PRO A 3 0.84 5.45 6.09
CA PRO A 3 2.07 5.96 5.47
C PRO A 3 3.11 6.49 6.47
N VAL A 4 2.65 7.15 7.55
CA VAL A 4 3.54 7.61 8.63
C VAL A 4 4.25 6.44 9.32
N GLY A 5 3.52 5.36 9.63
CA GLY A 5 4.10 4.17 10.25
C GLY A 5 5.10 3.47 9.32
N HIS A 6 4.79 3.36 8.02
CA HIS A 6 5.71 2.84 7.01
C HIS A 6 6.98 3.67 6.91
N THR A 7 6.86 5.00 6.94
CA THR A 7 8.01 5.92 6.93
C THR A 7 8.88 5.74 8.17
N VAL A 8 8.28 5.67 9.36
CA VAL A 8 9.02 5.48 10.63
C VAL A 8 9.78 4.15 10.61
N ILE A 9 9.10 3.04 10.28
CA ILE A 9 9.74 1.72 10.25
C ILE A 9 10.82 1.66 9.18
N SER A 10 10.57 2.18 7.98
CA SER A 10 11.56 2.23 6.91
C SER A 10 12.79 3.07 7.29
N THR A 11 12.60 4.15 8.05
CA THR A 11 13.72 4.96 8.58
C THR A 11 14.58 4.16 9.55
N VAL A 12 13.95 3.43 10.49
CA VAL A 12 14.67 2.56 11.43
C VAL A 12 15.43 1.46 10.69
N VAL A 13 14.80 0.82 9.70
CA VAL A 13 15.44 -0.22 8.87
C VAL A 13 16.61 0.36 8.09
N GLY A 14 16.44 1.52 7.45
CA GLY A 14 17.52 2.20 6.72
C GLY A 14 18.71 2.57 7.59
N ALA A 15 18.46 3.14 8.78
CA ALA A 15 19.52 3.45 9.74
C ALA A 15 20.25 2.18 10.21
N SER A 16 19.51 1.09 10.45
CA SER A 16 20.09 -0.21 10.84
C SER A 16 20.96 -0.80 9.73
N VAL A 17 20.49 -0.79 8.48
CA VAL A 17 21.24 -1.27 7.31
C VAL A 17 22.51 -0.45 7.10
N TRP A 18 22.44 0.88 7.23
CA TRP A 18 23.64 1.72 7.20
C TRP A 18 24.61 1.32 8.30
N GLY A 19 24.16 1.26 9.56
CA GLY A 19 25.03 0.91 10.69
C GLY A 19 25.74 -0.44 10.53
N VAL A 20 25.03 -1.46 10.03
CA VAL A 20 25.59 -2.81 9.85
C VAL A 20 26.53 -2.89 8.64
N THR A 21 26.19 -2.25 7.53
CA THR A 21 26.99 -2.35 6.29
C THR A 21 28.11 -1.32 6.19
N GLY A 22 28.08 -0.27 7.02
CA GLY A 22 28.94 0.91 6.88
C GLY A 22 28.64 1.76 5.64
N SER A 23 27.61 1.43 4.85
CA SER A 23 27.28 2.11 3.59
C SER A 23 26.07 3.04 3.76
N PRO A 24 26.26 4.37 3.68
CA PRO A 24 25.13 5.31 3.70
C PRO A 24 24.15 5.07 2.55
N LEU A 25 24.67 4.72 1.36
CA LEU A 25 23.86 4.39 0.20
C LEU A 25 22.94 3.19 0.45
N ALA A 26 23.46 2.13 1.09
CA ALA A 26 22.65 0.97 1.45
C ALA A 26 21.53 1.36 2.43
N GLY A 27 21.80 2.21 3.42
CA GLY A 27 20.76 2.72 4.32
C GLY A 27 19.67 3.53 3.62
N VAL A 28 20.07 4.46 2.75
CA VAL A 28 19.13 5.26 1.94
C VAL A 28 18.27 4.35 1.05
N VAL A 29 18.87 3.34 0.42
CA VAL A 29 18.13 2.39 -0.42
C VAL A 29 17.16 1.55 0.38
N ALA A 30 17.56 1.02 1.53
CA ALA A 30 16.65 0.23 2.38
C ALA A 30 15.45 1.05 2.86
N GLY A 31 15.69 2.28 3.35
CA GLY A 31 14.60 3.17 3.77
C GLY A 31 13.73 3.65 2.60
N GLY A 32 14.35 4.01 1.48
CA GLY A 32 13.66 4.45 0.28
C GLY A 32 12.78 3.36 -0.32
N VAL A 33 13.30 2.13 -0.46
CA VAL A 33 12.53 0.99 -0.98
C VAL A 33 11.37 0.67 -0.05
N GLY A 34 11.57 0.67 1.28
CA GLY A 34 10.48 0.44 2.24
C GLY A 34 9.30 1.38 2.02
N VAL A 35 9.54 2.67 1.77
CA VAL A 35 8.46 3.64 1.47
C VAL A 35 7.94 3.50 0.03
N MET A 36 8.81 3.23 -0.94
CA MET A 36 8.42 3.14 -2.36
C MET A 36 7.46 1.99 -2.65
N VAL A 37 7.45 0.94 -1.85
CA VAL A 37 6.48 -0.17 -1.99
C VAL A 37 5.04 0.36 -1.96
N ASP A 38 4.75 1.39 -1.15
CA ASP A 38 3.40 1.97 -1.04
C ASP A 38 2.93 2.75 -2.27
N VAL A 39 3.79 3.03 -3.25
CA VAL A 39 3.43 3.77 -4.46
C VAL A 39 2.37 3.04 -5.28
N ASP A 40 2.29 1.71 -5.18
CA ASP A 40 1.29 0.91 -5.88
C ASP A 40 -0.15 1.19 -5.41
N HIS A 41 -0.35 1.68 -4.18
CA HIS A 41 -1.66 2.15 -3.70
C HIS A 41 -2.21 3.34 -4.49
N LEU A 42 -1.39 4.06 -5.26
CA LEU A 42 -1.89 5.08 -6.19
C LEU A 42 -2.86 4.49 -7.22
N VAL A 43 -2.65 3.22 -7.61
CA VAL A 43 -3.55 2.50 -8.51
C VAL A 43 -4.88 2.25 -7.81
N ASP A 44 -4.88 1.85 -6.54
CA ASP A 44 -6.09 1.65 -5.75
C ASP A 44 -6.86 2.95 -5.56
N LEU A 45 -6.16 4.05 -5.29
CA LEU A 45 -6.76 5.38 -5.22
C LEU A 45 -7.41 5.76 -6.56
N TYR A 46 -6.73 5.55 -7.69
CA TYR A 46 -7.31 5.82 -9.01
C TYR A 46 -8.54 4.95 -9.29
N GLN A 47 -8.45 3.64 -9.05
CA GLN A 47 -9.53 2.69 -9.31
C GLN A 47 -10.74 2.99 -8.43
N SER A 48 -10.52 3.36 -7.18
CA SER A 48 -11.60 3.70 -6.28
C SER A 48 -12.19 5.08 -6.57
N TRP A 49 -11.37 6.13 -6.69
CA TRP A 49 -11.86 7.52 -6.80
C TRP A 49 -12.35 7.90 -8.18
N ILE A 50 -11.62 7.47 -9.22
CA ILE A 50 -11.93 7.83 -10.60
C ILE A 50 -12.84 6.80 -11.23
N ARG A 51 -12.56 5.50 -11.02
CA ARG A 51 -13.28 4.39 -11.67
C ARG A 51 -14.38 3.77 -10.80
N ARG A 52 -14.52 4.16 -9.53
CA ARG A 52 -15.53 3.65 -8.58
C ARG A 52 -15.49 2.13 -8.39
N LYS A 53 -14.31 1.53 -8.55
CA LYS A 53 -14.09 0.10 -8.35
C LYS A 53 -13.49 -0.13 -6.96
N THR A 54 -14.28 0.12 -5.92
CA THR A 54 -13.90 -0.04 -4.50
C THR A 54 -13.69 -1.50 -4.08
N HIS A 55 -14.09 -2.46 -4.90
CA HIS A 55 -13.92 -3.89 -4.66
C HIS A 55 -12.55 -4.42 -5.09
N LEU A 56 -11.66 -3.58 -5.62
CA LEU A 56 -10.33 -3.98 -6.10
C LEU A 56 -9.24 -3.56 -5.12
N VAL A 57 -8.24 -4.43 -4.98
CA VAL A 57 -6.98 -4.18 -4.25
C VAL A 57 -5.82 -4.57 -5.15
N ILE A 58 -5.31 -3.61 -5.92
CA ILE A 58 -4.27 -3.71 -6.94
C ILE A 58 -2.97 -3.08 -6.43
N VAL A 59 -2.30 -3.82 -5.56
CA VAL A 59 -1.02 -3.45 -4.97
C VAL A 59 0.05 -4.50 -5.29
N PRO A 60 0.57 -4.54 -6.53
CA PRO A 60 1.51 -5.56 -6.93
C PRO A 60 2.76 -5.63 -6.08
N PHE A 61 3.35 -4.50 -5.63
CA PHE A 61 4.61 -4.48 -4.89
C PHE A 61 4.52 -5.06 -3.48
N HIS A 62 3.32 -5.24 -2.93
CA HIS A 62 3.13 -5.89 -1.63
C HIS A 62 3.14 -7.44 -1.74
N GLY A 63 4.00 -7.98 -2.60
CA GLY A 63 4.13 -9.40 -2.90
C GLY A 63 5.30 -10.06 -2.18
N TRP A 64 5.09 -11.13 -1.42
CA TRP A 64 6.18 -11.92 -0.83
C TRP A 64 7.17 -12.46 -1.87
N GLU A 65 6.68 -12.69 -3.10
CA GLU A 65 7.45 -13.26 -4.20
C GLU A 65 8.74 -12.46 -4.49
N TYR A 66 8.71 -11.11 -4.42
CA TYR A 66 9.90 -10.31 -4.73
C TYR A 66 10.99 -10.46 -3.68
N SER A 67 10.63 -10.50 -2.39
CA SER A 67 11.62 -10.74 -1.33
C SER A 67 12.18 -12.15 -1.41
N ILE A 68 11.35 -13.15 -1.68
CA ILE A 68 11.80 -14.55 -1.82
C ILE A 68 12.77 -14.67 -3.00
N VAL A 69 12.38 -14.19 -4.19
CA VAL A 69 13.24 -14.22 -5.38
C VAL A 69 14.52 -13.42 -5.15
N GLY A 70 14.42 -12.23 -4.55
CA GLY A 70 15.57 -11.40 -4.21
C GLY A 70 16.56 -12.11 -3.29
N LEU A 71 16.08 -12.76 -2.22
CA LEU A 71 16.91 -13.54 -1.31
C LEU A 71 17.57 -14.74 -2.03
N LEU A 72 16.84 -15.45 -2.89
CA LEU A 72 17.41 -16.55 -3.67
C LEU A 72 18.54 -16.06 -4.60
N ILE A 73 18.34 -14.94 -5.30
CA ILE A 73 19.40 -14.33 -6.13
C ILE A 73 20.59 -13.93 -5.24
N LEU A 74 20.32 -13.31 -4.10
CA LEU A 74 21.37 -12.86 -3.17
C LEU A 74 22.24 -14.01 -2.66
N CYS A 75 21.61 -15.14 -2.31
CA CYS A 75 22.30 -16.30 -1.74
C CYS A 75 23.01 -17.17 -2.78
N PHE A 76 22.46 -17.31 -3.99
CA PHE A 76 22.91 -18.33 -4.94
C PHE A 76 23.53 -17.77 -6.23
N ALA A 77 23.35 -16.48 -6.53
CA ALA A 77 23.79 -15.90 -7.80
C ALA A 77 24.66 -14.65 -7.64
N PHE A 78 24.28 -13.71 -6.76
CA PHE A 78 24.91 -12.39 -6.73
C PHE A 78 24.74 -11.68 -5.38
N TYR A 79 25.86 -11.41 -4.69
CA TYR A 79 25.86 -10.58 -3.49
C TYR A 79 26.31 -9.14 -3.79
N HIS A 80 25.50 -8.17 -3.39
CA HIS A 80 25.87 -6.75 -3.38
C HIS A 80 25.14 -6.02 -2.24
N PRO A 81 25.82 -5.15 -1.45
CA PRO A 81 25.24 -4.53 -0.25
C PRO A 81 24.02 -3.66 -0.54
N VAL A 82 23.99 -2.97 -1.68
CA VAL A 82 22.82 -2.18 -2.10
C VAL A 82 21.64 -3.08 -2.51
N PHE A 83 21.92 -4.25 -3.08
CA PHE A 83 20.87 -5.20 -3.46
C PHE A 83 20.28 -5.87 -2.20
N LEU A 84 21.13 -6.27 -1.26
CA LEU A 84 20.72 -6.69 0.09
C LEU A 84 19.82 -5.63 0.74
N ALA A 85 20.23 -4.35 0.70
CA ALA A 85 19.44 -3.26 1.26
C ALA A 85 18.05 -3.13 0.64
N ALA A 86 17.93 -3.24 -0.69
CA ALA A 86 16.64 -3.22 -1.37
C ALA A 86 15.75 -4.39 -0.93
N ILE A 87 16.31 -5.60 -0.83
CA ILE A 87 15.58 -6.79 -0.36
C ILE A 87 15.12 -6.60 1.08
N VAL A 88 15.99 -6.11 1.98
CA VAL A 88 15.67 -5.87 3.39
C VAL A 88 14.59 -4.80 3.53
N GLY A 89 14.70 -3.69 2.79
CA GLY A 89 13.68 -2.64 2.76
C GLY A 89 12.31 -3.19 2.38
N HIS A 90 12.23 -3.86 1.23
CA HIS A 90 10.99 -4.48 0.75
C HIS A 90 10.45 -5.55 1.72
N LEU A 91 11.32 -6.45 2.19
CA LEU A 91 10.96 -7.52 3.10
C LEU A 91 10.39 -6.97 4.41
N SER A 92 11.05 -5.95 4.99
CA SER A 92 10.61 -5.32 6.22
C SER A 92 9.23 -4.67 6.08
N HIS A 93 8.97 -4.03 4.94
CA HIS A 93 7.67 -3.46 4.62
C HIS A 93 6.59 -4.54 4.58
N VAL A 94 6.74 -5.52 3.69
CA VAL A 94 5.75 -6.61 3.51
C VAL A 94 5.53 -7.40 4.79
N THR A 95 6.60 -7.68 5.54
CA THR A 95 6.52 -8.40 6.83
C THR A 95 5.69 -7.62 7.84
N THR A 96 6.04 -6.34 8.06
CA THR A 96 5.32 -5.48 8.99
C THR A 96 3.85 -5.43 8.60
N ASP A 97 3.59 -5.28 7.32
CA ASP A 97 2.25 -5.13 6.80
C ASP A 97 1.42 -6.41 6.97
N HIS A 98 2.02 -7.57 6.73
CA HIS A 98 1.42 -8.88 6.97
C HIS A 98 0.92 -9.05 8.41
N PHE A 99 1.75 -8.66 9.39
CA PHE A 99 1.41 -8.79 10.80
C PHE A 99 0.43 -7.72 11.30
N HIS A 100 0.45 -6.51 10.73
CA HIS A 100 -0.41 -5.41 11.19
C HIS A 100 -1.77 -5.38 10.46
N ASN A 101 -1.84 -5.82 9.20
CA ASN A 101 -3.04 -5.64 8.39
C ASN A 101 -4.06 -6.78 8.50
N ARG A 102 -3.69 -7.92 9.10
CA ARG A 102 -4.58 -9.06 9.32
C ARG A 102 -5.37 -9.46 8.05
N LEU A 103 -4.68 -9.49 6.92
CA LEU A 103 -5.24 -9.98 5.66
C LEU A 103 -5.34 -11.52 5.70
N THR A 104 -5.93 -12.11 4.65
CA THR A 104 -5.83 -13.57 4.50
C THR A 104 -4.36 -14.01 4.42
N PRO A 105 -4.03 -15.26 4.81
CA PRO A 105 -2.63 -15.73 4.79
C PRO A 105 -1.96 -15.60 3.42
N LEU A 106 -2.72 -15.85 2.35
CA LEU A 106 -2.26 -15.72 0.97
C LEU A 106 -2.40 -14.30 0.41
N GLY A 107 -3.00 -13.39 1.18
CA GLY A 107 -3.34 -12.04 0.76
C GLY A 107 -2.15 -11.15 0.42
N TYR A 108 -0.91 -11.57 0.70
CA TYR A 108 0.34 -10.89 0.30
C TYR A 108 1.11 -11.62 -0.81
N PHE A 109 0.52 -12.61 -1.48
CA PHE A 109 1.08 -13.21 -2.67
C PHE A 109 0.43 -12.57 -3.91
N VAL A 110 1.25 -11.95 -4.77
CA VAL A 110 0.74 -11.31 -5.99
C VAL A 110 0.06 -12.32 -6.92
N LEU A 111 0.54 -13.57 -6.96
CA LEU A 111 -0.06 -14.63 -7.75
C LEU A 111 -1.44 -15.02 -7.22
N TYR A 112 -1.60 -15.09 -5.89
CA TYR A 112 -2.91 -15.32 -5.28
C TYR A 112 -3.86 -14.16 -5.60
N ARG A 113 -3.40 -12.91 -5.45
CA ARG A 113 -4.20 -11.72 -5.79
C ARG A 113 -4.65 -11.76 -7.25
N ALA A 114 -3.76 -12.10 -8.18
CA ALA A 114 -4.12 -12.25 -9.59
C ALA A 114 -5.14 -13.38 -9.82
N TRP A 115 -4.99 -14.52 -9.13
CA TRP A 115 -5.92 -15.64 -9.21
C TRP A 115 -7.33 -15.28 -8.73
N VAL A 116 -7.45 -14.56 -7.62
CA VAL A 116 -8.74 -14.02 -7.13
C VAL A 116 -9.12 -12.70 -7.79
N ARG A 117 -8.46 -12.33 -8.89
CA ARG A 117 -8.75 -11.12 -9.70
C ARG A 117 -8.74 -9.81 -8.90
N PHE A 118 -7.88 -9.73 -7.91
CA PHE A 118 -7.70 -8.58 -7.02
C PHE A 118 -8.94 -8.22 -6.20
N ASP A 119 -9.85 -9.18 -5.98
CA ASP A 119 -11.08 -8.99 -5.21
C ASP A 119 -10.79 -8.74 -3.72
N ALA A 120 -11.14 -7.54 -3.25
CA ALA A 120 -10.98 -7.10 -1.87
C ALA A 120 -11.67 -8.03 -0.87
N THR A 121 -12.81 -8.64 -1.23
CA THR A 121 -13.56 -9.54 -0.33
C THR A 121 -12.81 -10.85 -0.08
N ARG A 122 -11.95 -11.27 -1.02
CA ARG A 122 -11.11 -12.47 -0.92
C ARG A 122 -9.74 -12.19 -0.31
N ILE A 123 -9.23 -10.97 -0.48
CA ILE A 123 -7.90 -10.58 0.00
C ILE A 123 -7.97 -10.05 1.44
N ALA A 124 -8.97 -9.22 1.74
CA ALA A 124 -9.12 -8.48 2.99
C ALA A 124 -10.56 -8.58 3.52
N PRO A 125 -11.06 -9.79 3.83
CA PRO A 125 -12.44 -9.97 4.29
C PRO A 125 -12.70 -9.15 5.56
N GLY A 126 -13.80 -8.39 5.56
CA GLY A 126 -14.19 -7.54 6.69
C GLY A 126 -13.53 -6.15 6.74
N ARG A 127 -12.62 -5.81 5.80
CA ARG A 127 -12.18 -4.42 5.63
C ARG A 127 -13.12 -3.70 4.66
N ASN A 128 -13.71 -2.61 5.13
CA ASN A 128 -14.49 -1.73 4.28
C ASN A 128 -13.55 -0.76 3.55
N SER A 129 -13.43 -0.90 2.23
CA SER A 129 -12.65 0.02 1.39
C SER A 129 -13.17 1.47 1.44
N ALA A 130 -14.45 1.67 1.79
CA ALA A 130 -15.00 3.01 2.02
C ALA A 130 -14.37 3.75 3.21
N TYR A 131 -13.79 3.02 4.18
CA TYR A 131 -13.10 3.61 5.32
C TYR A 131 -11.92 4.49 4.89
N PHE A 132 -11.27 4.18 3.76
CA PHE A 132 -10.12 4.93 3.28
C PHE A 132 -10.50 6.31 2.73
N HIS A 133 -11.72 6.47 2.20
CA HIS A 133 -12.21 7.74 1.62
C HIS A 133 -12.41 8.83 2.68
N HIS A 134 -13.03 8.45 3.79
CA HIS A 134 -13.36 9.40 4.85
C HIS A 134 -12.18 9.73 5.77
N ASN A 135 -11.11 8.92 5.74
CA ASN A 135 -9.97 9.09 6.64
C ASN A 135 -8.65 9.42 5.93
N LEU A 136 -8.69 9.83 4.66
CA LEU A 136 -7.49 10.20 3.91
C LEU A 136 -6.62 11.24 4.65
N THR A 137 -7.27 12.23 5.26
CA THR A 137 -6.59 13.30 5.99
C THR A 137 -5.82 12.82 7.21
N SER A 138 -6.22 11.69 7.79
CA SER A 138 -5.55 11.09 8.94
C SER A 138 -4.26 10.33 8.57
N PHE A 139 -4.04 10.03 7.29
CA PHE A 139 -2.90 9.22 6.85
C PHE A 139 -1.62 10.02 6.56
N PHE A 140 -1.72 11.34 6.39
CA PHE A 140 -0.57 12.20 6.12
C PHE A 140 -0.24 13.11 7.30
N PRO A 141 1.05 13.44 7.48
CA PRO A 141 1.45 14.40 8.50
C PRO A 141 0.84 15.78 8.25
N PHE A 142 0.86 16.62 9.28
CA PHE A 142 0.37 18.01 9.22
C PHE A 142 -1.09 18.17 8.80
N ARG A 143 -1.94 17.19 9.17
CA ARG A 143 -3.41 17.18 8.94
C ARG A 143 -4.05 18.57 9.05
N GLY A 144 -3.75 19.31 10.13
CA GLY A 144 -4.34 20.63 10.38
C GLY A 144 -4.06 21.70 9.30
N LEU A 145 -3.03 21.55 8.48
CA LEU A 145 -2.70 22.51 7.41
C LEU A 145 -3.54 22.32 6.15
N TRP A 146 -3.91 21.07 5.82
CA TRP A 146 -4.49 20.75 4.52
C TRP A 146 -5.89 20.14 4.61
N GLU A 147 -6.27 19.58 5.76
CA GLU A 147 -7.62 19.07 6.01
C GLU A 147 -8.71 20.12 5.74
N PRO A 148 -8.62 21.38 6.22
CA PRO A 148 -9.65 22.37 5.92
C PRO A 148 -9.82 22.64 4.41
N TRP A 149 -8.74 22.54 3.63
CA TRP A 149 -8.81 22.64 2.17
C TRP A 149 -9.46 21.40 1.56
N TYR A 150 -9.06 20.19 2.01
CA TYR A 150 -9.62 18.93 1.54
C TYR A 150 -11.13 18.85 1.76
N LEU A 151 -11.61 19.14 2.97
CA LEU A 151 -13.04 19.12 3.32
C LEU A 151 -13.84 20.14 2.49
N ARG A 152 -13.23 21.27 2.10
CA ARG A 152 -13.92 22.30 1.30
C ARG A 152 -13.92 22.03 -0.20
N LYS A 153 -12.88 21.42 -0.75
CA LYS A 153 -12.67 21.32 -2.20
C LYS A 153 -12.78 19.93 -2.76
N VAL A 154 -12.43 18.92 -1.97
CA VAL A 154 -12.27 17.53 -2.43
C VAL A 154 -13.42 16.66 -1.92
N GLU A 155 -13.74 16.71 -0.64
CA GLU A 155 -14.80 15.89 -0.04
C GLU A 155 -16.20 16.09 -0.68
N PRO A 156 -16.66 17.33 -0.99
CA PRO A 156 -17.97 17.52 -1.62
C PRO A 156 -18.05 16.88 -3.02
N TRP A 157 -16.94 16.84 -3.74
CA TRP A 157 -16.86 16.18 -5.04
C TRP A 157 -17.07 14.67 -4.90
N PHE A 158 -16.52 14.05 -3.86
CA PHE A 158 -16.76 12.64 -3.55
C PHE A 158 -18.23 12.37 -3.19
N ILE A 159 -18.80 13.16 -2.27
CA ILE A 159 -20.20 13.01 -1.81
C ILE A 159 -21.17 13.12 -3.00
N SER A 160 -20.98 14.10 -3.90
CA SER A 160 -21.84 14.26 -5.08
C SER A 160 -21.77 13.05 -6.03
N ARG A 161 -20.60 12.40 -6.12
CA ARG A 161 -20.39 11.24 -6.98
C ARG A 161 -21.01 9.97 -6.41
N GLU A 162 -21.03 9.82 -5.09
CA GLU A 162 -21.71 8.72 -4.41
C GLU A 162 -23.23 8.83 -4.58
N HIS A 163 -23.80 10.02 -4.37
CA HIS A 163 -25.23 10.29 -4.54
C HIS A 163 -25.74 9.91 -5.95
N ASN A 164 -25.05 10.39 -6.99
CA ASN A 164 -25.40 10.08 -8.39
C ASN A 164 -25.33 8.58 -8.71
N THR A 165 -24.49 7.81 -8.01
CA THR A 165 -24.41 6.34 -8.21
C THR A 165 -25.64 5.67 -7.62
N SER A 166 -26.06 6.08 -6.42
CA SER A 166 -27.23 5.53 -5.75
C SER A 166 -28.52 5.77 -6.55
N GLU A 167 -28.72 6.97 -7.09
CA GLU A 167 -29.87 7.30 -7.92
C GLU A 167 -29.92 6.49 -9.22
N ASN A 168 -28.77 6.32 -9.90
CA ASN A 168 -28.69 5.52 -11.12
C ASN A 168 -28.97 4.03 -10.84
N ALA A 169 -28.43 3.46 -9.76
CA ALA A 169 -28.68 2.08 -9.37
C ALA A 169 -30.17 1.83 -9.02
N ILE A 170 -30.82 2.78 -8.34
CA ILE A 170 -32.26 2.72 -8.05
C ILE A 170 -33.09 2.79 -9.34
N THR A 171 -32.66 3.58 -10.31
CA THR A 171 -33.38 3.77 -11.59
C THR A 171 -33.25 2.54 -12.49
N GLU A 172 -32.09 1.89 -12.53
CA GLU A 172 -31.89 0.62 -13.25
C GLU A 172 -32.64 -0.55 -12.60
N SER A 173 -32.70 -0.61 -11.26
CA SER A 173 -33.46 -1.65 -10.55
C SER A 173 -34.99 -1.57 -10.75
N LYS A 174 -35.50 -0.44 -11.24
CA LYS A 174 -36.94 -0.22 -11.51
C LYS A 174 -37.35 -0.46 -12.97
N LYS A 175 -36.40 -0.79 -13.84
CA LYS A 175 -36.66 -1.20 -15.24
C LYS A 175 -36.57 -2.70 -15.39
#